data_AF-A0A7X7DHX0-F1
#
_entry.id   AF-A0A7X7DHX0-F1
#
_cell.length_a   1.000
_cell.length_b   1.000
_cell.length_c   1.000
_cell.angle_alpha   90.00
_cell.angle_beta   90.00
_cell.angle_gamma   90.00
#
_symmetry.space_group_name_H-M   'P 1'
#
loop_
_entity.id
_entity.type
_entity.pdbx_description
1 polymer ?
#
loop_
_entity_poly.entity_id
_entity_poly.type
_entity_poly.pdbx_seq_one_letter_code
_entity_poly.pdbx_strand_id
1 'polypeptide(L)'
;MIISVNNTPDTDKFNLLLSSTIINLNSLAELNSHEIAQLKGSDIEPFIKDEMARAAKGTPFENTIELIGGQRFPDIIANKYYGVEVKTTTQNHWRTTGNSVLETTRVDSVERIYMLFAKLADPLEFKCRPYEDVLSDVVVTHSPRYLIDMNLDEGATIFDKIHIPYNQLRKKNNPIEPIINYYREKLKPGEELWWIDADKKKQKSNNLIIRIWNVLSRDEKSRIINNVMVLFPEIFGNGSNKFNRIPAWLVNNESVVCKNIRDLFTAGGKSSIRIGNCTFINASRIFFNLIENFESIKSIIMETPSNELSYYWNSDTKEDTKLFDWIEQVLYYTKRGGNSTDISIVSKLKELCI
;
A
#
# COMPACT_ATOMS: atom_id res chain seq x y z
N MET A 1 -0.60 -24.52 -49.61
CA MET A 1 -0.33 -23.91 -48.30
C MET A 1 -1.47 -24.32 -47.38
N ILE A 2 -1.25 -25.34 -46.55
CA ILE A 2 -2.30 -25.85 -45.65
C ILE A 2 -2.30 -24.91 -44.44
N ILE A 3 -3.29 -24.02 -44.40
CA ILE A 3 -3.56 -23.19 -43.23
C ILE A 3 -4.19 -24.13 -42.20
N SER A 4 -3.39 -24.55 -41.22
CA SER A 4 -3.89 -25.31 -40.07
C SER A 4 -4.82 -24.42 -39.26
N VAL A 5 -6.09 -24.80 -39.17
CA VAL A 5 -7.19 -23.99 -38.59
C VAL A 5 -7.43 -24.31 -37.10
N ASN A 6 -6.51 -24.97 -36.41
CA ASN A 6 -6.63 -25.26 -34.96
C ASN A 6 -5.64 -24.41 -34.16
N ASN A 7 -5.96 -23.13 -33.95
CA ASN A 7 -5.12 -22.22 -33.17
C ASN A 7 -5.59 -22.00 -31.71
N THR A 8 -6.52 -22.83 -31.22
CA THR A 8 -6.85 -22.88 -29.79
C THR A 8 -6.12 -24.07 -29.17
N PRO A 9 -4.97 -23.87 -28.50
CA PRO A 9 -4.42 -24.94 -27.71
C PRO A 9 -5.42 -25.33 -26.61
N ASP A 10 -5.42 -26.60 -26.27
CA ASP A 10 -6.38 -27.24 -25.37
C ASP A 10 -6.18 -26.70 -23.94
N THR A 11 -7.11 -25.86 -23.48
CA THR A 11 -7.04 -25.19 -22.17
C THR A 11 -7.11 -26.18 -21.02
N ASP A 12 -7.86 -27.28 -21.19
CA ASP A 12 -7.98 -28.33 -20.18
C ASP A 12 -6.65 -29.03 -19.96
N LYS A 13 -5.91 -29.31 -21.04
CA LYS A 13 -4.55 -29.88 -20.92
C LYS A 13 -3.58 -28.94 -20.21
N PHE A 14 -3.68 -27.63 -20.44
CA PHE A 14 -2.82 -26.69 -19.74
C PHE A 14 -3.20 -26.58 -18.25
N ASN A 15 -4.49 -26.58 -17.94
CA ASN A 15 -4.98 -26.61 -16.55
C ASN A 15 -4.52 -27.89 -15.82
N LEU A 16 -4.50 -29.03 -16.50
CA LEU A 16 -3.95 -30.28 -15.96
C LEU A 16 -2.44 -30.13 -15.67
N LEU A 17 -1.66 -29.56 -16.59
CA LEU A 17 -0.25 -29.27 -16.36
C LEU A 17 -0.05 -28.39 -15.12
N LEU A 18 -0.76 -27.27 -15.02
CA LEU A 18 -0.68 -26.36 -13.87
C LEU A 18 -1.07 -27.06 -12.57
N SER A 19 -2.13 -27.88 -12.59
CA SER A 19 -2.59 -28.63 -11.42
C SER A 19 -1.51 -29.62 -10.95
N SER A 20 -0.91 -30.37 -11.88
CA SER A 20 0.21 -31.28 -11.57
C SER A 20 1.43 -30.53 -11.03
N THR A 21 1.80 -29.39 -11.63
CA THR A 21 2.88 -28.54 -11.12
C THR A 21 2.61 -28.08 -9.69
N ILE A 22 1.40 -27.61 -9.39
CA ILE A 22 1.05 -27.10 -8.05
C ILE A 22 1.03 -28.21 -7.00
N ILE A 23 0.54 -29.40 -7.34
CA ILE A 23 0.59 -30.57 -6.45
C ILE A 23 2.05 -30.90 -6.12
N ASN A 24 2.94 -30.93 -7.11
CA ASN A 24 4.35 -31.22 -6.91
C ASN A 24 5.05 -30.13 -6.09
N LEU A 25 4.81 -28.85 -6.41
CA LEU A 25 5.40 -27.72 -5.67
C LEU A 25 4.99 -27.72 -4.19
N ASN A 26 3.71 -27.99 -3.88
CA ASN A 26 3.26 -28.08 -2.49
C ASN A 26 3.80 -29.33 -1.79
N SER A 27 3.92 -30.47 -2.49
CA SER A 27 4.58 -31.65 -1.94
C SER A 27 6.05 -31.39 -1.60
N LEU A 28 6.76 -30.65 -2.46
CA LEU A 28 8.14 -30.23 -2.21
C LEU A 28 8.23 -29.21 -1.07
N ALA A 29 7.24 -28.31 -0.95
CA ALA A 29 7.14 -27.35 0.15
C ALA A 29 7.06 -28.03 1.51
N GLU A 30 6.29 -29.12 1.62
CA GLU A 30 6.16 -29.90 2.85
C GLU A 30 7.46 -30.63 3.21
N LEU A 31 8.16 -31.18 2.21
CA LEU A 31 9.37 -31.97 2.41
C LEU A 31 10.62 -31.11 2.67
N ASN A 32 10.75 -29.97 1.98
CA ASN A 32 11.97 -29.16 1.92
C ASN A 32 11.69 -27.67 2.20
N SER A 33 10.79 -27.38 3.15
CA SER A 33 10.29 -26.03 3.46
C SER A 33 11.42 -25.01 3.69
N HIS A 34 12.47 -25.40 4.41
CA HIS A 34 13.60 -24.52 4.72
C HIS A 34 14.39 -24.09 3.48
N GLU A 35 14.66 -25.00 2.53
CA GLU A 35 15.41 -24.68 1.31
C GLU A 35 14.58 -23.79 0.38
N ILE A 36 13.31 -24.11 0.20
CA ILE A 36 12.41 -23.38 -0.70
C ILE A 36 12.12 -21.97 -0.16
N ALA A 37 12.02 -21.80 1.16
CA ALA A 37 11.84 -20.48 1.78
C ALA A 37 13.01 -19.51 1.50
N GLN A 38 14.19 -20.03 1.14
CA GLN A 38 15.36 -19.21 0.78
C GLN A 38 15.39 -18.83 -0.70
N LEU A 39 14.54 -19.43 -1.55
CA LEU A 39 14.40 -19.06 -2.96
C LEU A 39 13.67 -17.71 -3.09
N LYS A 40 14.39 -16.62 -2.83
CA LYS A 40 13.89 -15.24 -2.92
C LYS A 40 14.37 -14.60 -4.22
N GLY A 41 13.58 -13.70 -4.78
CA GLY A 41 13.98 -12.94 -5.97
C GLY A 41 14.12 -13.83 -7.20
N SER A 42 15.29 -13.81 -7.85
CA SER A 42 15.54 -14.43 -9.17
C SER A 42 15.52 -15.95 -9.20
N ASP A 43 15.53 -16.63 -8.05
CA ASP A 43 15.77 -18.08 -7.99
C ASP A 43 14.47 -18.90 -7.99
N ILE A 44 13.33 -18.27 -7.65
CA ILE A 44 12.03 -18.96 -7.60
C ILE A 44 11.48 -19.25 -9.01
N GLU A 45 11.69 -18.35 -9.97
CA GLU A 45 11.16 -18.51 -11.33
C GLU A 45 11.84 -19.67 -12.08
N PRO A 46 13.18 -19.82 -12.06
CA PRO A 46 13.84 -21.02 -12.59
C PRO A 46 13.36 -22.31 -11.93
N PHE A 47 13.21 -22.31 -10.60
CA PHE A 47 12.73 -23.46 -9.85
C PHE A 47 11.32 -23.90 -10.30
N ILE A 48 10.39 -22.95 -10.40
CA ILE A 48 9.03 -23.21 -10.91
C ILE A 48 9.07 -23.68 -12.35
N LYS A 49 9.86 -23.03 -13.21
CA LYS A 49 10.00 -23.40 -14.62
C LYS A 49 10.49 -24.84 -14.78
N ASP A 50 11.45 -25.28 -13.96
CA ASP A 50 11.96 -26.65 -14.01
C ASP A 50 10.92 -27.66 -13.51
N GLU A 51 10.13 -27.32 -12.48
CA GLU A 51 9.01 -28.16 -12.06
C GLU A 51 7.93 -28.27 -13.13
N MET A 52 7.57 -27.15 -13.77
CA MET A 52 6.67 -27.16 -14.92
C MET A 52 7.21 -28.01 -16.06
N ALA A 53 8.51 -27.92 -16.38
CA ALA A 53 9.12 -28.73 -17.42
C ALA A 53 9.12 -30.22 -17.09
N ARG A 54 9.28 -30.60 -15.81
CA ARG A 54 9.13 -31.99 -15.35
C ARG A 54 7.70 -32.49 -15.53
N ALA A 55 6.72 -31.70 -15.10
CA ALA A 55 5.29 -32.03 -15.24
C ALA A 55 4.82 -32.06 -16.71
N ALA A 56 5.50 -31.32 -17.60
CA ALA A 56 5.15 -31.25 -19.01
C ALA A 56 5.61 -32.48 -19.84
N LYS A 57 6.46 -33.36 -19.31
CA LYS A 57 6.95 -34.55 -20.04
C LYS A 57 5.79 -35.45 -20.47
N GLY A 58 5.79 -35.88 -21.73
CA GLY A 58 4.71 -36.69 -22.31
C GLY A 58 3.42 -35.92 -22.61
N THR A 59 3.42 -34.60 -22.44
CA THR A 59 2.29 -33.73 -22.78
C THR A 59 2.60 -32.89 -24.02
N PRO A 60 1.60 -32.24 -24.67
CA PRO A 60 1.85 -31.28 -25.75
C PRO A 60 2.74 -30.08 -25.37
N PHE A 61 3.03 -29.88 -24.09
CA PHE A 61 3.87 -28.79 -23.58
C PHE A 61 5.33 -29.20 -23.36
N GLU A 62 5.67 -30.48 -23.58
CA GLU A 62 7.04 -30.97 -23.45
C GLU A 62 8.01 -30.16 -24.31
N ASN A 63 9.15 -29.74 -23.73
CA ASN A 63 10.16 -28.89 -24.37
C ASN A 63 9.66 -27.52 -24.84
N THR A 64 8.50 -27.04 -24.34
CA THR A 64 7.97 -25.71 -24.68
C THR A 64 7.95 -24.72 -23.51
N ILE A 65 8.41 -25.15 -22.33
CA ILE A 65 8.43 -24.31 -21.11
C ILE A 65 9.69 -23.44 -21.12
N GLU A 66 9.51 -22.13 -21.29
CA GLU A 66 10.58 -21.15 -21.46
C GLU A 66 10.47 -20.04 -20.40
N LEU A 67 11.57 -19.77 -19.68
CA LEU A 67 11.67 -18.61 -18.80
C LEU A 67 12.01 -17.37 -19.62
N ILE A 68 11.22 -16.31 -19.46
CA ILE A 68 11.36 -15.07 -20.21
C ILE A 68 12.02 -14.02 -19.32
N GLY A 69 13.33 -13.87 -19.45
CA GLY A 69 14.08 -12.82 -18.77
C GLY A 69 13.78 -11.41 -19.31
N GLY A 70 14.19 -10.38 -18.54
CA GLY A 70 14.26 -9.00 -19.04
C GLY A 70 13.00 -8.14 -18.82
N GLN A 71 12.36 -8.23 -17.64
CA GLN A 71 11.17 -7.44 -17.27
C GLN A 71 9.98 -7.60 -18.24
N ARG A 72 9.82 -8.78 -18.83
CA ARG A 72 8.69 -9.12 -19.70
C ARG A 72 7.53 -9.67 -18.89
N PHE A 73 6.35 -9.63 -19.47
CA PHE A 73 5.13 -10.18 -18.88
C PHE A 73 4.52 -11.20 -19.84
N PRO A 74 4.33 -12.47 -19.46
CA PRO A 74 4.62 -13.12 -18.17
C PRO A 74 6.09 -13.59 -18.03
N ASP A 75 6.46 -14.07 -16.84
CA ASP A 75 7.78 -14.70 -16.56
C ASP A 75 7.93 -16.08 -17.24
N ILE A 76 6.89 -16.89 -17.12
CA ILE A 76 6.60 -18.22 -17.69
C ILE A 76 6.00 -18.28 -19.09
N ILE A 77 6.60 -18.85 -20.16
CA ILE A 77 5.84 -19.16 -21.39
C ILE A 77 5.80 -20.66 -21.66
N ALA A 78 4.62 -21.15 -22.07
CA ALA A 78 4.40 -22.51 -22.51
C ALA A 78 3.72 -22.53 -23.89
N ASN A 79 4.32 -23.27 -24.83
CA ASN A 79 3.82 -23.43 -26.20
C ASN A 79 3.46 -22.10 -26.90
N LYS A 80 4.21 -21.03 -26.58
CA LYS A 80 4.06 -19.64 -27.09
C LYS A 80 2.70 -18.96 -26.86
N TYR A 81 1.71 -19.67 -26.32
CA TYR A 81 0.33 -19.22 -26.17
C TYR A 81 -0.07 -19.01 -24.71
N TYR A 82 0.47 -19.83 -23.81
CA TYR A 82 0.17 -19.77 -22.38
C TYR A 82 1.29 -19.10 -21.61
N GLY A 83 0.88 -18.38 -20.57
CA GLY A 83 1.70 -17.59 -19.70
C GLY A 83 1.54 -17.96 -18.24
N VAL A 84 2.62 -17.95 -17.47
CA VAL A 84 2.58 -18.05 -16.00
C VAL A 84 3.36 -16.88 -15.40
N GLU A 85 2.66 -15.97 -14.76
CA GLU A 85 3.27 -14.90 -13.97
C GLU A 85 3.55 -15.40 -12.57
N VAL A 86 4.75 -15.18 -12.06
CA VAL A 86 5.18 -15.62 -10.74
C VAL A 86 5.19 -14.43 -9.77
N LYS A 87 4.63 -14.65 -8.58
CA LYS A 87 4.71 -13.69 -7.47
C LYS A 87 5.07 -14.41 -6.19
N THR A 88 5.84 -13.75 -5.34
CA THR A 88 6.24 -14.25 -4.02
C THR A 88 5.80 -13.30 -2.91
N THR A 89 5.62 -13.85 -1.72
CA THR A 89 5.57 -13.07 -0.48
C THR A 89 6.30 -13.83 0.63
N THR A 90 6.92 -13.10 1.56
CA THR A 90 7.49 -13.66 2.79
C THR A 90 6.55 -13.48 3.99
N GLN A 91 5.35 -12.94 3.76
CA GLN A 91 4.31 -12.75 4.77
C GLN A 91 3.20 -13.78 4.58
N ASN A 92 2.48 -14.11 5.64
CA ASN A 92 1.39 -15.09 5.58
C ASN A 92 0.09 -14.49 5.02
N HIS A 93 0.10 -14.10 3.74
CA HIS A 93 -1.06 -13.57 3.03
C HIS A 93 -1.02 -13.93 1.54
N TRP A 94 -2.14 -13.74 0.84
CA TRP A 94 -2.28 -14.05 -0.59
C TRP A 94 -2.47 -12.82 -1.48
N ARG A 95 -2.05 -11.66 -0.98
CA ARG A 95 -2.24 -10.36 -1.63
C ARG A 95 -0.92 -9.74 -2.05
N THR A 96 -0.87 -9.10 -3.20
CA THR A 96 0.29 -8.28 -3.59
C THR A 96 -0.07 -7.30 -4.71
N THR A 97 0.82 -6.37 -5.00
CA THR A 97 0.70 -5.53 -6.19
C THR A 97 1.20 -6.31 -7.42
N GLY A 98 0.39 -6.34 -8.46
CA GLY A 98 0.69 -7.00 -9.73
C GLY A 98 1.31 -6.09 -10.78
N ASN A 99 1.13 -6.47 -12.04
CA ASN A 99 1.67 -5.73 -13.18
C ASN A 99 0.88 -4.46 -13.51
N SER A 100 1.48 -3.62 -14.36
CA SER A 100 0.85 -2.39 -14.85
C SER A 100 -0.41 -2.70 -15.64
N VAL A 101 -1.46 -1.90 -15.43
CA VAL A 101 -2.72 -1.98 -16.21
C VAL A 101 -2.48 -1.81 -17.71
N LEU A 102 -1.41 -1.07 -18.08
CA LEU A 102 -1.06 -0.81 -19.47
C LEU A 102 -0.39 -2.01 -20.17
N GLU A 103 0.12 -2.99 -19.41
CA GLU A 103 0.76 -4.21 -19.93
C GLU A 103 1.81 -4.00 -21.05
N THR A 104 2.56 -2.89 -21.03
CA THR A 104 3.51 -2.52 -22.11
C THR A 104 4.66 -3.50 -22.33
N THR A 105 4.90 -4.41 -21.39
CA THR A 105 5.94 -5.43 -21.46
C THR A 105 5.39 -6.83 -21.81
N ARG A 106 4.10 -6.90 -22.19
CA ARG A 106 3.45 -8.16 -22.55
C ARG A 106 4.10 -8.82 -23.76
N VAL A 107 4.27 -10.13 -23.72
CA VAL A 107 4.66 -10.92 -24.88
C VAL A 107 3.46 -11.15 -25.80
N ASP A 108 3.51 -10.60 -27.01
CA ASP A 108 2.38 -10.54 -27.95
C ASP A 108 1.74 -11.89 -28.30
N SER A 109 2.53 -12.98 -28.32
CA SER A 109 2.02 -14.31 -28.68
C SER A 109 1.18 -14.96 -27.56
N VAL A 110 1.26 -14.45 -26.33
CA VAL A 110 0.62 -15.04 -25.15
C VAL A 110 -0.81 -14.51 -25.00
N GLU A 111 -1.79 -15.41 -25.16
CA GLU A 111 -3.21 -15.08 -25.07
C GLU A 111 -3.81 -15.35 -23.69
N ARG A 112 -3.28 -16.35 -22.95
CA ARG A 112 -3.81 -16.77 -21.65
C ARG A 112 -2.71 -16.74 -20.59
N ILE A 113 -2.92 -16.01 -19.51
CA ILE A 113 -1.95 -15.89 -18.41
C ILE A 113 -2.57 -16.42 -17.13
N TYR A 114 -1.77 -17.13 -16.35
CA TYR A 114 -2.11 -17.63 -15.02
C TYR A 114 -1.17 -16.99 -14.00
N MET A 115 -1.69 -16.68 -12.82
CA MET A 115 -0.92 -16.20 -11.68
C MET A 115 -0.51 -17.39 -10.84
N LEU A 116 0.79 -17.64 -10.69
CA LEU A 116 1.35 -18.57 -9.73
C LEU A 116 1.94 -17.77 -8.57
N PHE A 117 1.32 -17.90 -7.40
CA PHE A 117 1.71 -17.19 -6.20
C PHE A 117 2.36 -18.17 -5.22
N ALA A 118 3.61 -17.90 -4.85
CA ALA A 118 4.36 -18.61 -3.82
C ALA A 118 4.36 -17.82 -2.50
N LYS A 119 3.73 -18.38 -1.46
CA LYS A 119 3.75 -17.83 -0.10
C LYS A 119 4.91 -18.49 0.67
N LEU A 120 6.03 -17.80 0.73
CA LEU A 120 7.28 -18.22 1.39
C LEU A 120 7.26 -17.86 2.89
N ALA A 121 6.14 -18.14 3.55
CA ALA A 121 5.92 -17.98 4.98
C ALA A 121 5.30 -19.29 5.51
N ASP A 122 5.30 -19.54 6.82
CA ASP A 122 4.68 -20.74 7.38
C ASP A 122 3.13 -20.66 7.38
N PRO A 123 2.39 -21.66 6.85
CA PRO A 123 2.86 -22.79 6.05
C PRO A 123 3.26 -22.36 4.63
N LEU A 124 4.36 -22.92 4.11
CA LEU A 124 4.88 -22.62 2.77
C LEU A 124 3.97 -23.25 1.72
N GLU A 125 3.39 -22.42 0.85
CA GLU A 125 2.33 -22.87 -0.05
C GLU A 125 2.42 -22.19 -1.42
N PHE A 126 1.93 -22.88 -2.45
CA PHE A 126 1.80 -22.41 -3.81
C PHE A 126 0.35 -22.47 -4.28
N LYS A 127 -0.12 -21.40 -4.93
CA LYS A 127 -1.45 -21.34 -5.58
C LYS A 127 -1.31 -20.93 -7.03
N CYS A 128 -2.17 -21.46 -7.89
CA CYS A 128 -2.30 -21.01 -9.27
C CYS A 128 -3.76 -20.78 -9.64
N ARG A 129 -4.04 -19.65 -10.29
CA ARG A 129 -5.37 -19.27 -10.79
C ARG A 129 -5.23 -18.50 -12.11
N PRO A 130 -6.25 -18.46 -12.98
CA PRO A 130 -6.24 -17.55 -14.13
C PRO A 130 -5.94 -16.11 -13.67
N TYR A 131 -5.12 -15.40 -14.43
CA TYR A 131 -4.67 -14.06 -14.05
C TYR A 131 -5.84 -13.10 -13.90
N GLU A 132 -6.80 -13.15 -14.83
CA GLU A 132 -8.02 -12.34 -14.80
C GLU A 132 -8.88 -12.52 -13.54
N ASP A 133 -8.86 -13.71 -12.91
CA ASP A 133 -9.75 -14.06 -11.80
C ASP A 133 -9.23 -13.58 -10.43
N VAL A 134 -8.00 -13.08 -10.36
CA VAL A 134 -7.34 -12.69 -9.09
C VAL A 134 -7.10 -11.19 -8.99
N LEU A 135 -7.57 -10.39 -9.96
CA LEU A 135 -7.35 -8.94 -9.98
C LEU A 135 -8.51 -8.22 -9.28
N SER A 136 -8.32 -7.98 -7.99
CA SER A 136 -9.33 -7.39 -7.11
C SER A 136 -9.59 -5.91 -7.36
N ASP A 137 -8.55 -5.12 -7.62
CA ASP A 137 -8.62 -3.66 -7.65
C ASP A 137 -7.42 -3.04 -8.40
N VAL A 138 -7.34 -1.71 -8.45
CA VAL A 138 -6.16 -0.99 -8.99
C VAL A 138 -5.59 -0.04 -7.94
N VAL A 139 -4.26 -0.09 -7.79
CA VAL A 139 -3.49 0.81 -6.92
C VAL A 139 -2.49 1.59 -7.74
N VAL A 140 -2.05 2.75 -7.23
CA VAL A 140 -0.99 3.51 -7.87
C VAL A 140 0.22 3.54 -6.98
N THR A 141 1.36 3.17 -7.56
CA THR A 141 2.65 3.18 -6.87
C THR A 141 3.68 3.97 -7.66
N HIS A 142 3.60 3.95 -9.00
CA HIS A 142 4.32 4.83 -9.97
C HIS A 142 3.63 4.87 -11.34
N SER A 143 3.03 3.74 -11.71
CA SER A 143 1.98 3.61 -12.70
C SER A 143 0.81 2.86 -12.04
N PRO A 144 -0.39 2.93 -12.62
CA PRO A 144 -1.52 2.12 -12.18
C PRO A 144 -1.22 0.64 -12.33
N ARG A 145 -1.40 -0.13 -11.26
CA ARG A 145 -1.12 -1.57 -11.18
C ARG A 145 -2.30 -2.29 -10.58
N TYR A 146 -2.53 -3.52 -11.03
CA TYR A 146 -3.56 -4.35 -10.43
C TYR A 146 -3.18 -4.78 -9.00
N LEU A 147 -4.18 -4.93 -8.14
CA LEU A 147 -4.05 -5.56 -6.83
C LEU A 147 -4.47 -7.03 -6.94
N ILE A 148 -3.53 -7.93 -6.69
CA ILE A 148 -3.74 -9.37 -6.74
C ILE A 148 -4.28 -9.85 -5.38
N ASP A 149 -5.31 -10.68 -5.39
CA ASP A 149 -5.77 -11.48 -4.26
C ASP A 149 -6.09 -12.91 -4.73
N MET A 150 -5.31 -13.91 -4.31
CA MET A 150 -5.54 -15.30 -4.72
C MET A 150 -6.79 -15.92 -4.08
N ASN A 151 -7.36 -15.29 -3.05
CA ASN A 151 -8.58 -15.73 -2.39
C ASN A 151 -9.80 -14.90 -2.83
N LEU A 152 -9.69 -14.20 -3.97
CA LEU A 152 -10.79 -13.39 -4.50
C LEU A 152 -11.98 -14.26 -4.90
N ASP A 153 -13.16 -13.90 -4.42
CA ASP A 153 -14.42 -14.53 -4.76
C ASP A 153 -14.83 -14.24 -6.22
N GLU A 154 -15.63 -15.14 -6.79
CA GLU A 154 -16.20 -14.94 -8.13
C GLU A 154 -17.09 -13.68 -8.15
N GLY A 155 -16.98 -12.87 -9.21
CA GLY A 155 -17.73 -11.62 -9.35
C GLY A 155 -17.12 -10.42 -8.59
N ALA A 156 -16.00 -10.60 -7.89
CA ALA A 156 -15.34 -9.53 -7.12
C ALA A 156 -14.15 -8.88 -7.83
N THR A 157 -13.89 -9.24 -9.10
CA THR A 157 -12.76 -8.68 -9.86
C THR A 157 -13.00 -7.22 -10.24
N ILE A 158 -11.92 -6.50 -10.58
CA ILE A 158 -12.04 -5.17 -11.17
C ILE A 158 -12.82 -5.21 -12.50
N PHE A 159 -12.75 -6.31 -13.24
CA PHE A 159 -13.47 -6.50 -14.52
C PHE A 159 -14.98 -6.63 -14.32
N ASP A 160 -15.39 -7.32 -13.26
CA ASP A 160 -16.80 -7.41 -12.85
C ASP A 160 -17.33 -6.04 -12.41
N LYS A 161 -16.53 -5.32 -11.61
CA LYS A 161 -16.84 -3.97 -11.12
C LYS A 161 -17.06 -2.96 -12.25
N ILE A 162 -16.25 -3.02 -13.31
CA ILE A 162 -16.35 -2.11 -14.47
C ILE A 162 -17.20 -2.68 -15.62
N HIS A 163 -17.71 -3.90 -15.49
CA HIS A 163 -18.46 -4.63 -16.51
C HIS A 163 -17.73 -4.76 -17.87
N ILE A 164 -16.41 -4.94 -17.85
CA ILE A 164 -15.60 -5.15 -19.06
C ILE A 164 -14.64 -6.32 -18.83
N PRO A 165 -14.77 -7.42 -19.59
CA PRO A 165 -13.85 -8.56 -19.48
C PRO A 165 -12.39 -8.18 -19.71
N TYR A 166 -11.48 -8.81 -18.98
CA TYR A 166 -10.03 -8.57 -19.06
C TYR A 166 -9.49 -8.56 -20.51
N ASN A 167 -9.83 -9.58 -21.29
CA ASN A 167 -9.38 -9.70 -22.68
C ASN A 167 -9.88 -8.58 -23.60
N GLN A 168 -11.02 -7.96 -23.28
CA GLN A 168 -11.50 -6.78 -23.99
C GLN A 168 -10.79 -5.52 -23.50
N LEU A 169 -10.60 -5.38 -22.18
CA LEU A 169 -9.94 -4.22 -21.58
C LEU A 169 -8.50 -4.08 -22.09
N ARG A 170 -7.68 -5.14 -22.01
CA ARG A 170 -6.26 -5.10 -22.39
C ARG A 170 -6.00 -4.74 -23.86
N LYS A 171 -7.00 -4.97 -24.73
CA LYS A 171 -6.91 -4.69 -26.18
C LYS A 171 -7.36 -3.27 -26.53
N LYS A 172 -7.83 -2.47 -25.58
CA LYS A 172 -8.16 -1.06 -25.80
C LYS A 172 -6.88 -0.24 -25.94
N ASN A 173 -6.91 0.79 -26.79
CA ASN A 173 -5.82 1.77 -26.91
C ASN A 173 -5.53 2.45 -25.56
N ASN A 174 -6.56 2.65 -24.74
CA ASN A 174 -6.45 3.20 -23.39
C ASN A 174 -7.16 2.25 -22.40
N PRO A 175 -6.46 1.20 -21.89
CA PRO A 175 -7.07 0.20 -21.01
C PRO A 175 -7.40 0.76 -19.63
N ILE A 176 -6.82 1.91 -19.25
CA ILE A 176 -7.10 2.50 -17.93
C ILE A 176 -8.38 3.34 -17.91
N GLU A 177 -8.77 3.96 -19.02
CA GLU A 177 -9.93 4.86 -19.07
C GLU A 177 -11.21 4.27 -18.46
N PRO A 178 -11.61 3.02 -18.74
CA PRO A 178 -12.82 2.47 -18.12
C PRO A 178 -12.71 2.32 -16.59
N ILE A 179 -11.51 2.04 -16.08
CA ILE A 179 -11.23 1.97 -14.64
C ILE A 179 -11.35 3.37 -14.02
N ILE A 180 -10.81 4.40 -14.67
CA ILE A 180 -10.97 5.81 -14.23
C ILE A 180 -12.45 6.15 -14.07
N ASN A 181 -13.24 5.87 -15.11
CA ASN A 181 -14.65 6.24 -15.16
C ASN A 181 -15.43 5.56 -14.04
N TYR A 182 -15.17 4.27 -13.81
CA TYR A 182 -15.76 3.53 -12.69
C TYR A 182 -15.50 4.19 -11.33
N TYR A 183 -14.27 4.62 -11.03
CA TYR A 183 -14.04 5.32 -9.76
C TYR A 183 -14.63 6.72 -9.75
N ARG A 184 -14.60 7.44 -10.89
CA ARG A 184 -15.16 8.79 -11.00
C ARG A 184 -16.65 8.80 -10.66
N GLU A 185 -17.41 7.81 -11.13
CA GLU A 185 -18.84 7.65 -10.82
C GLU A 185 -19.11 7.38 -9.34
N LYS A 186 -18.12 6.86 -8.60
CA LYS A 186 -18.21 6.53 -7.18
C LYS A 186 -17.67 7.63 -6.25
N LEU A 187 -17.09 8.69 -6.81
CA LEU A 187 -16.59 9.82 -6.02
C LEU A 187 -17.74 10.51 -5.30
N LYS A 188 -17.56 10.76 -4.01
CA LYS A 188 -18.45 11.61 -3.22
C LYS A 188 -18.12 13.09 -3.45
N PRO A 189 -19.04 14.01 -3.15
CA PRO A 189 -18.73 15.44 -3.13
C PRO A 189 -17.50 15.73 -2.26
N GLY A 190 -16.45 16.25 -2.90
CA GLY A 190 -15.17 16.51 -2.24
C GLY A 190 -14.17 15.34 -2.25
N GLU A 191 -14.40 14.31 -3.06
CA GLU A 191 -13.39 13.32 -3.45
C GLU A 191 -12.95 13.59 -4.88
N GLU A 192 -11.67 13.38 -5.17
CA GLU A 192 -11.13 13.55 -6.52
C GLU A 192 -10.08 12.48 -6.79
N LEU A 193 -10.02 12.01 -8.03
CA LEU A 193 -8.96 11.11 -8.46
C LEU A 193 -7.65 11.90 -8.53
N TRP A 194 -6.69 11.52 -7.70
CA TRP A 194 -5.38 12.11 -7.70
C TRP A 194 -4.54 11.24 -8.61
N TRP A 195 -4.23 11.74 -9.82
CA TRP A 195 -3.62 11.09 -10.99
C TRP A 195 -4.40 9.95 -11.67
N ILE A 196 -4.94 10.21 -12.85
CA ILE A 196 -4.70 9.33 -14.01
C ILE A 196 -4.33 10.23 -15.18
N ASP A 197 -3.04 10.49 -15.31
CA ASP A 197 -2.48 11.01 -16.55
C ASP A 197 -1.50 9.94 -17.03
N ALA A 198 -1.75 9.37 -18.20
CA ALA A 198 -0.98 8.23 -18.73
C ALA A 198 0.52 8.55 -18.94
N ASP A 199 0.89 9.84 -18.84
CA ASP A 199 2.19 10.36 -19.27
C ASP A 199 3.12 10.92 -18.18
N LYS A 200 2.83 10.79 -16.88
CA LYS A 200 3.74 11.34 -15.84
C LYS A 200 4.28 10.31 -14.85
N LYS A 201 5.48 9.84 -15.17
CA LYS A 201 6.41 9.15 -14.26
C LYS A 201 6.69 10.02 -13.02
N LYS A 202 6.44 9.45 -11.85
CA LYS A 202 6.81 9.88 -10.47
C LYS A 202 5.62 10.37 -9.66
N GLN A 203 4.91 9.46 -8.99
CA GLN A 203 4.22 9.74 -7.72
C GLN A 203 4.39 8.56 -6.76
N LYS A 204 4.37 8.83 -5.44
CA LYS A 204 4.75 7.92 -4.34
C LYS A 204 3.58 7.53 -3.42
N SER A 205 2.34 7.97 -3.69
CA SER A 205 1.22 7.69 -2.79
C SER A 205 0.43 6.47 -3.24
N ASN A 206 0.04 5.64 -2.27
CA ASN A 206 -0.56 4.31 -2.47
C ASN A 206 -2.09 4.33 -2.67
N ASN A 207 -2.76 5.48 -2.56
CA ASN A 207 -4.21 5.61 -2.69
C ASN A 207 -4.59 6.39 -3.96
N LEU A 208 -5.58 5.86 -4.70
CA LEU A 208 -6.09 6.42 -5.96
C LEU A 208 -6.96 7.67 -5.77
N ILE A 209 -7.54 7.83 -4.57
CA ILE A 209 -8.55 8.84 -4.25
C ILE A 209 -7.98 9.83 -3.24
N ILE A 210 -7.96 11.11 -3.60
CA ILE A 210 -7.82 12.19 -2.61
C ILE A 210 -9.18 12.49 -1.99
N ARG A 211 -9.18 12.65 -0.68
CA ARG A 211 -10.36 12.99 0.12
C ARG A 211 -10.22 14.38 0.72
N ILE A 212 -11.24 15.22 0.63
CA ILE A 212 -11.25 16.48 1.38
C ILE A 212 -11.52 16.19 2.86
N TRP A 213 -10.81 16.86 3.77
CA TRP A 213 -10.91 16.72 5.23
C TRP A 213 -12.33 16.50 5.76
N ASN A 214 -13.31 17.20 5.19
CA ASN A 214 -14.70 17.19 5.66
C ASN A 214 -15.36 15.80 5.56
N VAL A 215 -14.99 14.97 4.58
CA VAL A 215 -15.62 13.65 4.34
C VAL A 215 -15.10 12.57 5.29
N LEU A 216 -14.01 12.85 6.02
CA LEU A 216 -13.42 11.90 6.96
C LEU A 216 -14.32 11.70 8.19
N SER A 217 -14.31 10.47 8.70
CA SER A 217 -14.96 10.14 9.97
C SER A 217 -14.33 10.88 11.15
N ARG A 218 -15.02 10.94 12.29
CA ARG A 218 -14.51 11.58 13.50
C ARG A 218 -13.22 10.92 13.99
N ASP A 219 -13.16 9.59 13.92
CA ASP A 219 -12.01 8.82 14.39
C ASP A 219 -10.80 9.00 13.47
N GLU A 220 -10.99 9.03 12.14
CA GLU A 220 -9.93 9.36 11.19
C GLU A 220 -9.38 10.77 11.43
N LYS A 221 -10.25 11.76 11.62
CA LYS A 221 -9.85 13.14 11.93
C LYS A 221 -9.02 13.19 13.22
N SER A 222 -9.47 12.49 14.25
CA SER A 222 -8.76 12.42 15.54
C SER A 222 -7.38 11.78 15.40
N ARG A 223 -7.30 10.64 14.70
CA ARG A 223 -6.03 9.95 14.42
C ARG A 223 -5.06 10.86 13.67
N ILE A 224 -5.53 11.54 12.62
CA ILE A 224 -4.68 12.42 11.81
C ILE A 224 -4.20 13.63 12.62
N ILE A 225 -5.07 14.25 13.43
CA ILE A 225 -4.67 15.37 14.31
C ILE A 225 -3.59 14.92 15.29
N ASN A 226 -3.76 13.76 15.92
CA ASN A 226 -2.80 13.23 16.90
C ASN A 226 -1.45 12.90 16.23
N ASN A 227 -1.47 12.28 15.04
CA ASN A 227 -0.26 12.06 14.25
C ASN A 227 0.45 13.38 13.91
N VAL A 228 -0.28 14.43 13.54
CA VAL A 228 0.32 15.74 13.27
C VAL A 228 0.96 16.33 14.53
N MET A 229 0.34 16.19 15.70
CA MET A 229 0.92 16.64 16.98
C MET A 229 2.21 15.89 17.34
N VAL A 230 2.30 14.60 16.98
CA VAL A 230 3.51 13.79 17.19
C VAL A 230 4.62 14.17 16.23
N LEU A 231 4.32 14.23 14.93
CA LEU A 231 5.33 14.38 13.89
C LEU A 231 5.82 15.82 13.73
N PHE A 232 4.98 16.82 14.05
CA PHE A 232 5.28 18.23 13.80
C PHE A 232 5.18 19.09 15.07
N PRO A 233 6.06 18.90 16.08
CA PRO A 233 5.99 19.65 17.34
C PRO A 233 6.11 21.18 17.16
N GLU A 234 6.59 21.68 16.02
CA GLU A 234 6.59 23.10 15.69
C GLU A 234 5.21 23.77 15.74
N ILE A 235 4.12 23.01 15.58
CA ILE A 235 2.74 23.54 15.61
C ILE A 235 2.39 24.17 16.97
N PHE A 236 3.08 23.79 18.05
CA PHE A 236 2.92 24.33 19.39
C PHE A 236 3.60 25.70 19.58
N GLY A 237 4.46 26.12 18.64
CA GLY A 237 5.07 27.45 18.64
C GLY A 237 4.17 28.53 18.05
N ASN A 238 4.69 29.75 17.84
CA ASN A 238 3.96 30.87 17.21
C ASN A 238 4.55 31.34 15.88
N GLY A 239 5.42 30.54 15.25
CA GLY A 239 5.95 30.82 13.92
C GLY A 239 4.86 30.83 12.84
N SER A 240 4.95 31.76 11.89
CA SER A 240 4.00 31.87 10.78
C SER A 240 4.04 30.65 9.83
N ASN A 241 5.16 29.94 9.79
CA ASN A 241 5.41 28.78 8.93
C ASN A 241 5.18 27.41 9.62
N LYS A 242 4.72 27.39 10.88
CA LYS A 242 4.64 26.15 11.68
C LYS A 242 3.70 25.07 11.13
N PHE A 243 2.81 25.42 10.20
CA PHE A 243 1.89 24.47 9.56
C PHE A 243 2.33 24.07 8.13
N ASN A 244 3.44 24.60 7.61
CA ASN A 244 3.80 24.47 6.19
C ASN A 244 4.10 23.03 5.73
N ARG A 245 4.50 22.16 6.65
CA ARG A 245 4.85 20.75 6.34
C ARG A 245 3.61 19.84 6.30
N ILE A 246 2.53 20.24 6.96
CA ILE A 246 1.32 19.43 7.11
C ILE A 246 0.58 19.19 5.79
N PRO A 247 0.37 20.18 4.89
CA PRO A 247 -0.31 19.92 3.62
C PRO A 247 0.38 18.83 2.80
N ALA A 248 1.71 18.88 2.72
CA ALA A 248 2.49 17.89 1.98
C ALA A 248 2.38 16.50 2.62
N TRP A 249 2.42 16.42 3.95
CA TRP A 249 2.25 15.17 4.66
C TRP A 249 0.82 14.60 4.53
N LEU A 250 -0.22 15.42 4.66
CA LEU A 250 -1.62 14.99 4.48
C LEU A 250 -1.86 14.40 3.09
N VAL A 251 -1.30 15.02 2.05
CA VAL A 251 -1.45 14.50 0.69
C VAL A 251 -0.66 13.21 0.49
N ASN A 252 0.60 13.16 0.91
CA ASN A 252 1.49 12.02 0.63
C ASN A 252 1.20 10.80 1.51
N ASN A 253 0.82 11.00 2.77
CA ASN A 253 0.66 9.93 3.76
C ASN A 253 -0.79 9.57 4.02
N GLU A 254 -1.71 10.52 3.90
CA GLU A 254 -3.14 10.31 4.22
C GLU A 254 -4.05 10.40 2.98
N SER A 255 -3.53 10.88 1.84
CA SER A 255 -4.34 11.22 0.65
C SER A 255 -5.49 12.17 0.99
N VAL A 256 -5.20 13.16 1.84
CA VAL A 256 -6.18 14.12 2.36
C VAL A 256 -5.79 15.55 1.99
N VAL A 257 -6.78 16.35 1.59
CA VAL A 257 -6.63 17.79 1.39
C VAL A 257 -7.45 18.55 2.44
N CYS A 258 -6.80 19.46 3.16
CA CYS A 258 -7.47 20.35 4.10
C CYS A 258 -7.20 21.82 3.73
N LYS A 259 -8.28 22.58 3.52
CA LYS A 259 -8.20 24.00 3.14
C LYS A 259 -7.82 24.89 4.34
N ASN A 260 -8.24 24.51 5.55
CA ASN A 260 -8.13 25.33 6.76
C ASN A 260 -7.28 24.62 7.84
N ILE A 261 -6.06 24.19 7.50
CA ILE A 261 -5.20 23.40 8.39
C ILE A 261 -4.98 24.08 9.75
N ARG A 262 -4.73 25.39 9.77
CA ARG A 262 -4.53 26.15 11.00
C ARG A 262 -5.70 25.97 11.97
N ASP A 263 -6.91 26.07 11.46
CA ASP A 263 -8.13 26.10 12.27
C ASP A 263 -8.38 24.75 12.94
N LEU A 264 -7.86 23.64 12.38
CA LEU A 264 -7.91 22.32 13.01
C LEU A 264 -7.24 22.29 14.40
N PHE A 265 -6.23 23.15 14.61
CA PHE A 265 -5.44 23.17 15.84
C PHE A 265 -5.74 24.39 16.71
N THR A 266 -6.21 25.50 16.12
CA THR A 266 -6.36 26.78 16.84
C THR A 266 -7.79 27.26 17.01
N ALA A 267 -8.78 26.68 16.33
CA ALA A 267 -10.17 27.13 16.44
C ALA A 267 -10.75 26.81 17.82
N GLY A 268 -11.44 27.79 18.44
CA GLY A 268 -12.03 27.64 19.79
C GLY A 268 -11.39 28.52 20.87
N GLY A 269 -10.41 29.35 20.53
CA GLY A 269 -9.87 30.37 21.43
C GLY A 269 -9.04 29.81 22.58
N LYS A 270 -9.18 30.42 23.77
CA LYS A 270 -8.46 30.02 24.98
C LYS A 270 -9.41 29.33 25.96
N SER A 271 -8.91 28.36 26.71
CA SER A 271 -9.71 27.58 27.67
C SER A 271 -8.96 27.36 28.98
N SER A 272 -9.68 26.95 30.03
CA SER A 272 -9.07 26.45 31.26
C SER A 272 -8.77 24.96 31.14
N ILE A 273 -7.60 24.54 31.61
CA ILE A 273 -7.15 23.14 31.60
C ILE A 273 -6.82 22.74 33.04
N ARG A 274 -7.28 21.57 33.47
CA ARG A 274 -6.92 21.00 34.76
C ARG A 274 -5.97 19.81 34.56
N ILE A 275 -4.80 19.86 35.19
CA ILE A 275 -3.83 18.76 35.20
C ILE A 275 -3.52 18.45 36.66
N GLY A 276 -4.01 17.30 37.14
CA GLY A 276 -3.99 16.96 38.56
C GLY A 276 -4.68 18.02 39.42
N ASN A 277 -3.92 18.62 40.35
CA ASN A 277 -4.40 19.68 41.25
C ASN A 277 -4.14 21.10 40.72
N CYS A 278 -3.50 21.23 39.54
CA CYS A 278 -3.21 22.52 38.92
C CYS A 278 -4.32 22.91 37.93
N THR A 279 -4.73 24.17 37.97
CA THR A 279 -5.63 24.77 36.97
C THR A 279 -4.90 25.85 36.20
N PHE A 280 -4.83 25.68 34.89
CA PHE A 280 -4.21 26.60 33.95
C PHE A 280 -5.30 27.39 33.23
N ILE A 281 -5.30 28.72 33.37
CA ILE A 281 -6.31 29.61 32.78
C ILE A 281 -5.71 30.25 31.53
N ASN A 282 -6.52 30.48 30.48
CA ASN A 282 -6.09 31.11 29.24
C ASN A 282 -5.12 30.26 28.39
N ALA A 283 -5.20 28.94 28.48
CA ALA A 283 -4.42 28.03 27.66
C ALA A 283 -4.89 28.05 26.20
N SER A 284 -3.96 28.00 25.25
CA SER A 284 -4.30 27.96 23.83
C SER A 284 -4.97 26.62 23.48
N ARG A 285 -5.95 26.62 22.55
CA ARG A 285 -6.73 25.42 22.19
C ARG A 285 -5.88 24.19 21.89
N ILE A 286 -4.74 24.35 21.23
CA ILE A 286 -3.87 23.23 20.87
C ILE A 286 -3.37 22.45 22.10
N PHE A 287 -3.15 23.12 23.23
CA PHE A 287 -2.75 22.47 24.49
C PHE A 287 -3.94 21.78 25.16
N PHE A 288 -5.16 22.31 25.02
CA PHE A 288 -6.35 21.60 25.47
C PHE A 288 -6.51 20.27 24.71
N ASN A 289 -6.41 20.32 23.39
CA ASN A 289 -6.49 19.12 22.55
C ASN A 289 -5.35 18.11 22.87
N LEU A 290 -4.14 18.60 23.14
CA LEU A 290 -3.01 17.78 23.59
C LEU A 290 -3.35 17.02 24.87
N ILE A 291 -3.86 17.71 25.89
CA ILE A 291 -4.17 17.09 27.18
C ILE A 291 -5.32 16.08 27.05
N GLU A 292 -6.38 16.40 26.30
CA GLU A 292 -7.49 15.46 26.08
C GLU A 292 -7.05 14.18 25.35
N ASN A 293 -6.05 14.27 24.47
CA ASN A 293 -5.59 13.15 23.64
C ASN A 293 -4.23 12.60 24.07
N PHE A 294 -3.75 12.94 25.27
CA PHE A 294 -2.37 12.68 25.66
C PHE A 294 -2.00 11.19 25.61
N GLU A 295 -2.87 10.31 26.10
CA GLU A 295 -2.64 8.85 26.06
C GLU A 295 -2.53 8.33 24.62
N SER A 296 -3.40 8.78 23.71
CA SER A 296 -3.31 8.40 22.29
C SER A 296 -2.03 8.92 21.63
N ILE A 297 -1.64 10.16 21.94
CA ILE A 297 -0.39 10.77 21.45
C ILE A 297 0.82 9.99 21.97
N LYS A 298 0.81 9.62 23.26
CA LYS A 298 1.84 8.79 23.88
C LYS A 298 1.95 7.43 23.20
N SER A 299 0.83 6.73 22.97
CA SER A 299 0.82 5.47 22.23
C SER A 299 1.43 5.62 20.83
N ILE A 300 1.02 6.65 20.07
CA ILE A 300 1.58 6.91 18.74
C ILE A 300 3.10 7.12 18.82
N ILE A 301 3.61 7.88 19.79
CA ILE A 301 5.06 8.10 19.96
C ILE A 301 5.78 6.78 20.23
N MET A 302 5.24 5.94 21.12
CA MET A 302 5.87 4.67 21.49
C MET A 302 5.85 3.66 20.34
N GLU A 303 4.79 3.64 19.55
CA GLU A 303 4.62 2.75 18.39
C GLU A 303 5.41 3.21 17.16
N THR A 304 5.65 4.51 17.01
CA THR A 304 6.38 5.06 15.85
C THR A 304 7.89 4.86 16.00
N PRO A 305 8.61 4.21 15.07
CA PRO A 305 10.05 3.98 15.14
C PRO A 305 10.90 5.25 15.32
N SER A 306 12.00 5.19 16.09
CA SER A 306 12.84 6.36 16.42
C SER A 306 13.47 7.02 15.21
N ASN A 307 13.83 6.23 14.20
CA ASN A 307 14.35 6.73 12.92
C ASN A 307 13.32 7.56 12.15
N GLU A 308 12.04 7.18 12.20
CA GLU A 308 10.96 7.94 11.58
C GLU A 308 10.71 9.26 12.34
N LEU A 309 10.64 9.21 13.67
CA LEU A 309 10.51 10.43 14.49
C LEU A 309 11.69 11.38 14.28
N SER A 310 12.92 10.84 14.22
CA SER A 310 14.13 11.63 14.00
C SER A 310 14.09 12.37 12.66
N TYR A 311 13.58 11.71 11.62
CA TYR A 311 13.37 12.32 10.31
C TYR A 311 12.38 13.50 10.37
N TYR A 312 11.24 13.34 11.04
CA TYR A 312 10.25 14.41 11.11
C TYR A 312 10.65 15.55 12.05
N TRP A 313 11.35 15.27 13.15
CA TRP A 313 11.79 16.28 14.10
C TRP A 313 13.05 17.02 13.65
N ASN A 314 13.77 16.49 12.65
CA ASN A 314 15.12 16.94 12.27
C ASN A 314 16.08 16.94 13.47
N SER A 315 15.93 15.96 14.36
CA SER A 315 16.73 15.78 15.56
C SER A 315 16.72 14.31 15.97
N ASP A 316 17.87 13.76 16.33
CA ASP A 316 17.98 12.35 16.71
C ASP A 316 17.23 12.05 18.01
N THR A 317 16.53 10.92 18.03
CA THR A 317 15.93 10.32 19.23
C THR A 317 16.18 8.82 19.27
N LYS A 318 15.99 8.18 20.43
CA LYS A 318 16.15 6.73 20.63
C LYS A 318 14.86 6.12 21.16
N GLU A 319 14.67 4.82 20.93
CA GLU A 319 13.51 4.04 21.39
C GLU A 319 13.12 4.29 22.86
N ASP A 320 14.10 4.39 23.75
CA ASP A 320 13.92 4.61 25.18
C ASP A 320 13.71 6.08 25.58
N THR A 321 14.00 7.04 24.70
CA THR A 321 13.93 8.48 24.99
C THR A 321 12.86 9.24 24.20
N LYS A 322 12.20 8.62 23.20
CA LYS A 322 11.24 9.26 22.29
C LYS A 322 10.24 10.19 22.97
N LEU A 323 9.58 9.72 24.03
CA LEU A 323 8.55 10.49 24.71
C LEU A 323 9.14 11.75 25.37
N PHE A 324 10.28 11.60 26.04
CA PHE A 324 10.96 12.71 26.69
C PHE A 324 11.47 13.72 25.66
N ASP A 325 12.10 13.25 24.58
CA ASP A 325 12.61 14.08 23.50
C ASP A 325 11.47 14.86 22.81
N TRP A 326 10.33 14.21 22.59
CA TRP A 326 9.13 14.87 22.06
C TRP A 326 8.63 15.99 23.00
N ILE A 327 8.54 15.73 24.31
CA ILE A 327 8.13 16.76 25.28
C ILE A 327 9.11 17.94 25.27
N GLU A 328 10.42 17.69 25.14
CA GLU A 328 11.43 18.75 25.03
C GLU A 328 11.26 19.56 23.75
N GLN A 329 10.95 18.93 22.61
CA GLN A 329 10.65 19.63 21.36
C GLN A 329 9.41 20.53 21.51
N VAL A 330 8.32 20.01 22.08
CA VAL A 330 7.10 20.79 22.33
C VAL A 330 7.40 21.98 23.25
N LEU A 331 8.17 21.76 24.33
CA LEU A 331 8.57 22.82 25.25
C LEU A 331 9.42 23.89 24.56
N TYR A 332 10.37 23.47 23.72
CA TYR A 332 11.22 24.35 22.94
C TYR A 332 10.41 25.27 22.01
N TYR A 333 9.49 24.70 21.22
CA TYR A 333 8.64 25.50 20.34
C TYR A 333 7.66 26.39 21.11
N THR A 334 7.11 25.90 22.22
CA THR A 334 6.22 26.68 23.08
C THR A 334 6.94 27.89 23.69
N LYS A 335 8.19 27.75 24.15
CA LYS A 335 8.98 28.88 24.67
C LYS A 335 9.26 29.98 23.64
N ARG A 336 9.28 29.64 22.35
CA ARG A 336 9.58 30.57 21.25
C ARG A 336 8.39 31.42 20.79
N GLY A 337 7.32 31.45 21.57
CA GLY A 337 6.28 32.47 21.39
C GLY A 337 4.97 32.21 22.13
N GLY A 338 4.81 31.08 22.81
CA GLY A 338 3.65 30.76 23.64
C GLY A 338 3.54 31.66 24.87
N ASN A 339 2.34 31.73 25.43
CA ASN A 339 2.11 32.47 26.66
C ASN A 339 2.65 31.67 27.88
N SER A 340 2.82 32.33 29.03
CA SER A 340 3.36 31.70 30.23
C SER A 340 2.57 30.47 30.69
N THR A 341 1.26 30.45 30.43
CA THR A 341 0.37 29.34 30.79
C THR A 341 0.68 28.09 29.96
N ASP A 342 0.83 28.24 28.65
CA ASP A 342 1.15 27.16 27.72
C ASP A 342 2.50 26.51 28.08
N ILE A 343 3.50 27.32 28.47
CA ILE A 343 4.80 26.83 28.95
C ILE A 343 4.63 26.02 30.24
N SER A 344 3.86 26.52 31.21
CA SER A 344 3.63 25.82 32.48
C SER A 344 2.88 24.49 32.30
N ILE A 345 2.00 24.39 31.31
CA ILE A 345 1.31 23.13 30.96
C ILE A 345 2.31 22.07 30.52
N VAL A 346 3.20 22.40 29.57
CA VAL A 346 4.19 21.45 29.06
C VAL A 346 5.22 21.08 30.13
N SER A 347 5.64 22.04 30.96
CA SER A 347 6.49 21.74 32.12
C SER A 347 5.81 20.77 33.08
N LYS A 348 4.50 20.93 33.32
CA LYS A 348 3.77 20.01 34.20
C LYS A 348 3.60 18.62 33.59
N LEU A 349 3.39 18.52 32.27
CA LEU A 349 3.39 17.24 31.56
C LEU A 349 4.73 16.52 31.69
N LYS A 350 5.84 17.26 31.55
CA LYS A 350 7.19 16.72 31.74
C LYS A 350 7.37 16.11 33.14
N GLU A 351 6.92 16.81 34.19
CA GLU A 351 6.97 16.31 35.58
C GLU A 351 6.15 15.03 35.81
N LEU A 352 5.08 14.80 35.04
CA LEU A 352 4.22 13.63 35.18
C LEU A 352 4.70 12.42 34.35
N CYS A 353 5.61 12.65 33.40
CA CYS A 353 6.16 11.61 32.52
C CYS A 353 7.57 11.16 32.94
N ILE A 354 8.18 11.87 33.90
CA ILE A 354 9.36 11.46 34.67
C ILE A 354 8.84 10.74 35.91
#